data_AF-A0A914XGL5-F1
#
_entry.id   AF-A0A914XGL5-F1
#
_cell.length_a   1.000
_cell.length_b   1.000
_cell.length_c   1.000
_cell.angle_alpha   90.00
_cell.angle_beta   90.00
_cell.angle_gamma   90.00
#
_symmetry.space_group_name_H-M   'P 1'
#
loop_
_entity.id
_entity.type
_entity.pdbx_description
1 polymer ?
#
loop_
_entity_poly.entity_id
_entity_poly.type
_entity_poly.pdbx_seq_one_letter_code
_entity_poly.pdbx_strand_id
1 'polypeptide(L)'
;MTYNAESINLNEFDINNLADISANLQISPNRGAEFIEQSLPLILQKLSHTEQDLKQKTQIMLADVLPNYERLQRLTQIGAFLNDELNQQTVFIKRKYPTLFKEVKHVIKYAHQLLLLLQQLEQMHPSYITQAKSMTQSFSQQCSLLYDQLVKRSILVVKQPDEIIRKGNQFDTQIVLLIDIPSPTSSVRIRIISAADAELLKTGAAQCTQMY
;
A
#
# COMPACT_ATOMS: atom_id res chain seq x y z
N MET A 1 -27.06 7.70 11.77
CA MET A 1 -26.77 6.61 10.81
C MET A 1 -25.41 6.05 11.17
N THR A 2 -25.41 4.95 11.89
CA THR A 2 -24.23 4.19 12.31
C THR A 2 -23.67 3.50 11.08
N TYR A 3 -22.49 3.92 10.64
CA TYR A 3 -21.66 3.21 9.67
C TYR A 3 -21.23 1.87 10.32
N ASN A 4 -22.05 0.84 10.18
CA ASN A 4 -21.58 -0.54 10.27
C ASN A 4 -21.01 -0.89 8.90
N ALA A 5 -19.73 -0.56 8.69
CA ALA A 5 -18.95 -1.34 7.76
C ALA A 5 -18.75 -2.70 8.41
N GLU A 6 -19.58 -3.67 8.06
CA GLU A 6 -19.20 -5.07 8.21
C GLU A 6 -17.79 -5.19 7.64
N SER A 7 -16.84 -5.46 8.52
CA SER A 7 -15.45 -5.68 8.17
C SER A 7 -15.41 -6.81 7.16
N ILE A 8 -15.07 -6.50 5.92
CA ILE A 8 -14.79 -7.49 4.89
C ILE A 8 -13.75 -8.44 5.48
N ASN A 9 -14.17 -9.67 5.74
CA ASN A 9 -13.31 -10.71 6.28
C ASN A 9 -12.38 -11.14 5.14
N LEU A 10 -11.14 -10.65 5.14
CA LEU A 10 -10.10 -11.02 4.16
C LEU A 10 -9.82 -12.54 4.14
N ASN A 11 -10.32 -13.31 5.11
CA ASN A 11 -10.32 -14.78 5.04
C ASN A 11 -11.23 -15.35 3.93
N GLU A 12 -12.09 -14.54 3.30
CA GLU A 12 -12.86 -14.93 2.11
C GLU A 12 -12.09 -14.77 0.79
N PHE A 13 -10.88 -14.21 0.81
CA PHE A 13 -9.91 -14.42 -0.27
C PHE A 13 -9.31 -15.82 -0.10
N ASP A 14 -10.14 -16.83 -0.31
CA ASP A 14 -9.71 -18.21 -0.23
C ASP A 14 -8.75 -18.44 -1.41
N ILE A 15 -7.44 -18.35 -1.16
CA ILE A 15 -6.40 -18.82 -2.09
C ILE A 15 -6.65 -20.29 -2.45
N ASN A 16 -7.37 -21.02 -1.59
CA ASN A 16 -7.90 -22.34 -1.87
C ASN A 16 -8.80 -22.34 -3.12
N ASN A 17 -9.62 -21.31 -3.39
CA ASN A 17 -10.39 -21.22 -4.65
C ASN A 17 -9.48 -21.13 -5.90
N LEU A 18 -8.36 -20.39 -5.86
CA LEU A 18 -7.43 -20.34 -7.02
C LEU A 18 -6.66 -21.66 -7.19
N ALA A 19 -6.27 -22.30 -6.07
CA ALA A 19 -5.64 -23.61 -6.09
C ALA A 19 -6.62 -24.69 -6.58
N ASP A 20 -7.89 -24.61 -6.19
CA ASP A 20 -8.98 -25.49 -6.61
C ASP A 20 -9.33 -25.28 -8.08
N ILE A 21 -9.31 -24.04 -8.60
CA ILE A 21 -9.45 -23.78 -10.03
C ILE A 21 -8.29 -24.45 -10.79
N SER A 22 -7.05 -24.26 -10.33
CA SER A 22 -5.87 -24.87 -10.96
C SER A 22 -5.90 -26.40 -10.92
N ALA A 23 -6.33 -26.99 -9.80
CA ALA A 23 -6.47 -28.43 -9.64
C ALA A 23 -7.59 -29.01 -10.52
N ASN A 24 -8.76 -28.36 -10.57
CA ASN A 24 -9.88 -28.81 -11.40
C ASN A 24 -9.59 -28.71 -12.90
N LEU A 25 -8.82 -27.70 -13.33
CA LEU A 25 -8.33 -27.57 -14.71
C LEU A 25 -7.41 -28.71 -15.13
N GLN A 26 -6.56 -29.21 -14.22
CA GLN A 26 -5.68 -30.34 -14.49
C GLN A 26 -6.44 -31.68 -14.56
N ILE A 27 -7.56 -31.79 -13.84
CA ILE A 27 -8.36 -33.02 -13.77
C ILE A 27 -9.35 -33.13 -14.95
N SER A 28 -9.99 -32.03 -15.34
CA SER A 28 -10.95 -32.02 -16.45
C SER A 28 -11.02 -30.63 -17.10
N PRO A 29 -10.48 -30.45 -18.33
CA PRO A 29 -10.46 -29.17 -19.01
C PRO A 29 -11.86 -28.55 -19.22
N ASN A 30 -12.87 -29.37 -19.51
CA ASN A 30 -14.24 -28.90 -19.76
C ASN A 30 -14.98 -28.48 -18.48
N ARG A 31 -14.85 -29.24 -17.38
CA ARG A 31 -15.38 -28.80 -16.07
C ARG A 31 -14.63 -27.59 -15.52
N GLY A 32 -13.33 -27.51 -15.79
CA GLY A 32 -12.52 -26.33 -15.48
C GLY A 32 -13.03 -25.09 -16.21
N ALA A 33 -13.35 -25.20 -17.50
CA ALA A 33 -13.91 -24.11 -18.31
C ALA A 33 -15.26 -23.61 -17.76
N GLU A 34 -16.21 -24.50 -17.47
CA GLU A 34 -17.51 -24.11 -16.87
C GLU A 34 -17.35 -23.43 -15.51
N PHE A 35 -16.44 -23.93 -14.67
CA PHE A 35 -16.15 -23.33 -13.38
C PHE A 35 -15.55 -21.92 -13.51
N ILE A 36 -14.68 -21.70 -14.50
CA ILE A 36 -14.09 -20.39 -14.79
C ILE A 36 -15.14 -19.42 -15.31
N GLU A 37 -16.02 -19.85 -16.22
CA GLU A 37 -17.09 -19.01 -16.75
C GLU A 37 -18.05 -18.52 -15.64
N GLN A 38 -18.31 -19.36 -14.63
CA GLN A 38 -19.16 -18.98 -13.48
C GLN A 38 -18.42 -18.14 -12.43
N SER A 39 -17.14 -18.45 -12.17
CA SER A 39 -16.40 -17.87 -11.04
C SER A 39 -15.65 -16.60 -11.40
N LEU A 40 -15.13 -16.49 -12.63
CA LEU A 40 -14.28 -15.37 -13.03
C LEU A 40 -14.99 -14.01 -13.01
N PRO A 41 -16.27 -13.87 -13.44
CA PRO A 41 -16.98 -12.60 -13.30
C PRO A 41 -17.08 -12.13 -11.85
N LEU A 42 -17.36 -13.04 -10.92
CA LEU A 42 -17.47 -12.76 -9.49
C LEU A 42 -16.10 -12.35 -8.90
N ILE A 43 -15.03 -13.03 -9.30
CA ILE A 43 -13.66 -12.69 -8.90
C ILE A 43 -13.29 -11.28 -9.38
N LEU A 44 -13.55 -10.97 -10.65
CA LEU A 44 -13.24 -9.64 -11.22
C LEU A 44 -14.07 -8.53 -10.55
N GLN A 45 -15.34 -8.78 -10.24
CA GLN A 45 -16.18 -7.84 -9.50
C GLN A 45 -15.63 -7.58 -8.09
N LYS A 46 -15.23 -8.64 -7.36
CA LYS A 46 -14.61 -8.51 -6.03
C LYS A 46 -13.28 -7.77 -6.08
N LEU A 47 -12.46 -8.01 -7.11
CA LEU A 47 -11.20 -7.28 -7.30
C LEU A 47 -11.44 -5.79 -7.50
N SER A 48 -12.37 -5.42 -8.39
CA SER A 48 -12.75 -4.02 -8.61
C SER A 48 -13.21 -3.33 -7.32
N HIS A 49 -14.05 -3.99 -6.52
CA HIS A 49 -14.50 -3.44 -5.24
C HIS A 49 -13.34 -3.28 -4.24
N THR A 50 -12.48 -4.29 -4.16
CA THR A 50 -11.29 -4.27 -3.29
C THR A 50 -10.32 -3.15 -3.70
N GLU A 51 -10.17 -2.88 -5.00
CA GLU A 51 -9.37 -1.77 -5.52
C GLU A 51 -9.87 -0.44 -4.96
N GLN A 52 -11.18 -0.21 -5.05
CA GLN A 52 -11.81 1.04 -4.63
C GLN A 52 -11.66 1.25 -3.12
N ASP A 53 -11.88 0.21 -2.32
CA ASP A 53 -11.71 0.25 -0.87
C ASP A 53 -10.25 0.54 -0.48
N LEU A 54 -9.29 -0.18 -1.07
CA LEU A 54 -7.86 0.05 -0.81
C LEU A 54 -7.42 1.46 -1.24
N LYS A 55 -7.92 1.94 -2.38
CA LYS A 55 -7.64 3.30 -2.86
C LYS A 55 -8.19 4.34 -1.88
N GLN A 56 -9.42 4.17 -1.41
CA GLN A 56 -10.03 5.08 -0.43
C GLN A 56 -9.28 5.06 0.90
N LYS A 57 -8.99 3.89 1.46
CA LYS A 57 -8.21 3.76 2.71
C LYS A 57 -6.82 4.38 2.58
N THR A 58 -6.14 4.15 1.46
CA THR A 58 -4.82 4.74 1.17
C THR A 58 -4.90 6.25 1.03
N GLN A 59 -5.91 6.76 0.35
CA GLN A 59 -6.15 8.20 0.21
C GLN A 59 -6.37 8.86 1.58
N ILE A 60 -7.25 8.30 2.42
CA ILE A 60 -7.48 8.80 3.78
C ILE A 60 -6.17 8.82 4.58
N MET A 61 -5.39 7.74 4.51
CA MET A 61 -4.12 7.66 5.24
C MET A 61 -3.11 8.72 4.76
N LEU A 62 -2.94 8.87 3.45
CA LEU A 62 -1.90 9.70 2.86
C LEU A 62 -2.27 11.18 2.72
N ALA A 63 -3.55 11.50 2.52
CA ALA A 63 -4.03 12.87 2.31
C ALA A 63 -4.54 13.52 3.61
N ASP A 64 -5.08 12.73 4.54
CA ASP A 64 -5.70 13.27 5.75
C ASP A 64 -4.88 12.95 7.00
N VAL A 65 -4.61 11.66 7.26
CA VAL A 65 -4.05 11.20 8.53
C VAL A 65 -2.58 11.63 8.70
N LEU A 66 -1.72 11.36 7.71
CA LEU A 66 -0.30 11.72 7.77
C LEU A 66 -0.08 13.24 7.74
N PRO A 67 -0.71 14.03 6.85
CA PRO A 67 -0.53 15.48 6.87
C PRO A 67 -1.05 16.12 8.16
N ASN A 68 -2.14 15.60 8.74
CA ASN A 68 -2.61 16.08 10.04
C ASN A 68 -1.60 15.77 11.15
N TYR A 69 -1.00 14.58 11.16
CA TYR A 69 0.08 14.24 12.09
C TYR A 69 1.28 15.20 11.95
N GLU A 70 1.76 15.44 10.73
CA GLU A 70 2.88 16.36 10.49
C GLU A 70 2.56 17.78 10.96
N ARG A 71 1.30 18.22 10.77
CA ARG A 71 0.82 19.52 11.25
C ARG A 71 0.80 19.58 12.79
N LEU A 72 0.23 18.57 13.45
CA LEU A 72 0.24 18.49 14.92
C LEU A 72 1.66 18.54 15.47
N GLN A 73 2.59 17.81 14.86
CA GLN A 73 4.00 17.81 15.24
C GLN A 73 4.62 19.21 15.16
N ARG A 74 4.41 19.94 14.05
CA ARG A 74 4.90 21.31 13.90
C ARG A 74 4.31 22.26 14.93
N LEU A 75 3.02 22.11 15.26
CA LEU A 75 2.37 22.94 16.27
C LEU A 75 2.93 22.68 17.68
N THR A 76 3.18 21.42 18.05
CA THR A 76 3.84 21.09 19.32
C THR A 76 5.26 21.64 19.41
N GLN A 77 6.00 21.71 18.30
CA GLN A 77 7.36 22.27 18.30
C GLN A 77 7.40 23.76 18.64
N ILE A 78 6.39 24.52 18.24
CA ILE A 78 6.27 25.95 18.54
C ILE A 78 5.59 26.23 19.91
N GLY A 79 5.40 25.20 20.73
CA GLY A 79 4.89 25.33 22.10
C GLY A 79 3.37 25.18 22.24
N ALA A 80 2.65 24.69 21.23
CA ALA A 80 1.24 24.34 21.41
C ALA A 80 1.10 23.10 22.32
N PHE A 81 0.19 23.15 23.28
CA PHE A 81 -0.12 22.04 24.18
C PHE A 81 -1.00 20.98 23.48
N LEU A 82 -0.44 20.31 22.46
CA LEU A 82 -1.11 19.29 21.63
C LEU A 82 -0.44 17.91 21.69
N ASN A 83 0.32 17.65 22.77
CA ASN A 83 1.08 16.40 22.91
C ASN A 83 0.16 15.17 22.99
N ASP A 84 -1.02 15.31 23.60
CA ASP A 84 -1.97 14.21 23.74
C ASP A 84 -2.59 13.84 22.39
N GLU A 85 -2.99 14.82 21.58
CA GLU A 85 -3.49 14.62 20.22
C GLU A 85 -2.41 14.02 19.31
N LEU A 86 -1.17 14.52 19.40
CA LEU A 86 -0.04 13.98 18.66
C LEU A 86 0.22 12.51 19.04
N ASN A 87 0.16 12.18 20.33
CA ASN A 87 0.32 10.82 20.82
C ASN A 87 -0.80 9.89 20.34
N GLN A 88 -2.06 10.33 20.41
CA GLN A 88 -3.20 9.58 19.89
C GLN A 88 -3.05 9.30 18.39
N GLN A 89 -2.68 10.33 17.62
CA GLN A 89 -2.45 10.20 16.17
C GLN A 89 -1.28 9.25 15.87
N THR A 90 -0.20 9.30 16.66
CA THR A 90 0.94 8.38 16.55
C THR A 90 0.51 6.94 16.75
N VAL A 91 -0.27 6.65 17.80
CA VAL A 91 -0.78 5.30 18.11
C VAL A 91 -1.71 4.81 17.00
N PHE A 92 -2.60 5.68 16.51
CA PHE A 92 -3.50 5.36 15.41
C PHE A 92 -2.72 4.95 14.15
N ILE A 93 -1.74 5.76 13.74
CA ILE A 93 -0.91 5.48 12.57
C ILE A 93 -0.15 4.16 12.74
N LYS A 94 0.52 3.96 13.87
CA LYS A 94 1.29 2.73 14.15
C LYS A 94 0.42 1.47 14.14
N ARG A 95 -0.87 1.57 14.44
CA ARG A 95 -1.82 0.43 14.40
C ARG A 95 -2.40 0.19 13.01
N LYS A 96 -2.81 1.25 12.30
CA LYS A 96 -3.57 1.14 11.05
C LYS A 96 -2.68 1.03 9.81
N TYR A 97 -1.55 1.73 9.79
CA TYR A 97 -0.65 1.79 8.63
C TYR A 97 -0.06 0.42 8.24
N PRO A 98 0.49 -0.39 9.17
CA PRO A 98 1.06 -1.69 8.82
C PRO A 98 -0.01 -2.65 8.29
N THR A 99 -1.24 -2.57 8.80
CA THR A 99 -2.35 -3.40 8.36
C THR A 99 -2.74 -3.08 6.92
N LEU A 100 -2.97 -1.79 6.60
CA LEU A 100 -3.24 -1.35 5.23
C LEU A 100 -2.12 -1.79 4.27
N PHE A 101 -0.86 -1.63 4.67
CA PHE A 101 0.28 -2.08 3.87
C PHE A 101 0.26 -3.59 3.60
N LYS A 102 -0.04 -4.41 4.61
CA LYS A 102 -0.18 -5.87 4.47
C LYS A 102 -1.35 -6.24 3.55
N GLU A 103 -2.48 -5.54 3.66
CA GLU A 103 -3.65 -5.74 2.78
C GLU A 103 -3.28 -5.49 1.32
N VAL A 104 -2.69 -4.34 1.01
CA VAL A 104 -2.24 -4.01 -0.36
C VAL A 104 -1.23 -5.05 -0.87
N LYS A 105 -0.23 -5.42 -0.06
CA LYS A 105 0.76 -6.43 -0.44
C LYS A 105 0.14 -7.80 -0.72
N HIS A 106 -0.82 -8.22 0.10
CA HIS A 106 -1.52 -9.49 -0.08
C HIS A 106 -2.32 -9.50 -1.38
N VAL A 107 -3.04 -8.40 -1.65
CA VAL A 107 -3.86 -8.26 -2.84
C VAL A 107 -3.03 -8.23 -4.13
N ILE A 108 -1.85 -7.59 -4.12
CA ILE A 108 -0.91 -7.67 -5.25
C ILE A 108 -0.48 -9.12 -5.52
N LYS A 109 -0.14 -9.86 -4.46
CA LYS A 109 0.24 -11.27 -4.59
C LYS A 109 -0.90 -12.09 -5.21
N TYR A 110 -2.12 -11.86 -4.76
CA TYR A 110 -3.32 -12.52 -5.31
C TYR A 110 -3.54 -12.17 -6.78
N ALA A 111 -3.47 -10.89 -7.15
CA ALA A 111 -3.61 -10.44 -8.53
C ALA A 111 -2.58 -11.11 -9.46
N HIS A 112 -1.34 -11.23 -8.99
CA HIS A 112 -0.29 -11.92 -9.73
C HIS A 112 -0.59 -13.41 -9.93
N GLN A 113 -1.09 -14.10 -8.90
CA GLN A 113 -1.51 -15.50 -9.02
C GLN A 113 -2.66 -15.67 -10.02
N LEU A 114 -3.66 -14.78 -9.99
CA LEU A 114 -4.75 -14.77 -10.95
C LEU A 114 -4.26 -14.52 -12.38
N LEU A 115 -3.29 -13.62 -12.58
CA LEU A 115 -2.70 -13.37 -13.90
C LEU A 115 -2.03 -14.62 -14.48
N LEU A 116 -1.27 -15.35 -13.67
CA LEU A 116 -0.63 -16.60 -14.09
C LEU A 116 -1.67 -17.65 -14.49
N LEU A 117 -2.76 -17.76 -13.71
CA LEU A 117 -3.86 -18.65 -14.02
C LEU A 117 -4.54 -18.26 -15.34
N LEU A 118 -4.87 -16.98 -15.54
CA LEU A 118 -5.47 -16.49 -16.77
C LEU A 118 -4.57 -16.72 -17.99
N GLN A 119 -3.25 -16.59 -17.85
CA GLN A 119 -2.31 -16.88 -18.92
C GLN A 119 -2.31 -18.36 -19.34
N GLN A 120 -2.50 -19.29 -18.40
CA GLN A 120 -2.66 -20.72 -18.71
C GLN A 120 -3.97 -20.99 -19.46
N LEU A 121 -5.03 -20.26 -19.12
CA LEU A 121 -6.37 -20.42 -19.69
C LEU A 121 -6.56 -19.77 -21.06
N GLU A 122 -5.75 -18.77 -21.39
CA GLU A 122 -5.81 -18.05 -22.66
C GLU A 122 -5.61 -18.97 -23.87
N GLN A 123 -4.86 -20.07 -23.68
CA GLN A 123 -4.66 -21.11 -24.70
C GLN A 123 -5.95 -21.91 -24.99
N MET A 124 -6.89 -21.96 -24.05
CA MET A 124 -8.14 -22.72 -24.16
C MET A 124 -9.34 -21.84 -24.53
N HIS A 125 -9.40 -20.58 -24.05
CA HIS A 125 -10.53 -19.66 -24.26
C HIS A 125 -10.08 -18.21 -24.53
N PRO A 126 -9.55 -17.89 -25.72
CA PRO A 126 -8.79 -16.66 -25.96
C PRO A 126 -9.60 -15.35 -25.80
N SER A 127 -10.85 -15.28 -26.27
CA SER A 127 -11.61 -14.02 -26.31
C SER A 127 -12.01 -13.49 -24.92
N TYR A 128 -12.56 -14.36 -24.06
CA TYR A 128 -13.01 -13.99 -22.72
C TYR A 128 -11.83 -13.76 -21.76
N ILE A 129 -10.79 -14.59 -21.88
CA ILE A 129 -9.61 -14.53 -21.00
C ILE A 129 -8.76 -13.28 -21.28
N THR A 130 -8.70 -12.82 -22.52
CA THR A 130 -7.97 -11.57 -22.86
C THR A 130 -8.50 -10.37 -22.09
N GLN A 131 -9.82 -10.24 -21.96
CA GLN A 131 -10.44 -9.14 -21.21
C GLN A 131 -10.17 -9.26 -19.71
N ALA A 132 -10.37 -10.45 -19.13
CA ALA A 132 -10.11 -10.70 -17.71
C ALA A 132 -8.63 -10.45 -17.34
N LYS A 133 -7.71 -10.84 -18.22
CA LYS A 133 -6.28 -10.60 -18.08
C LYS A 133 -5.96 -9.11 -18.09
N SER A 134 -6.50 -8.35 -19.04
CA SER A 134 -6.34 -6.89 -19.11
C SER A 134 -6.84 -6.20 -17.83
N MET A 135 -8.04 -6.57 -17.35
CA MET A 135 -8.59 -6.02 -16.10
C MET A 135 -7.71 -6.35 -14.89
N THR A 136 -7.23 -7.60 -14.78
CA THR A 136 -6.37 -8.03 -13.68
C THR A 136 -5.00 -7.35 -13.74
N GLN A 137 -4.46 -7.11 -14.94
CA GLN A 137 -3.20 -6.37 -15.12
C GLN A 137 -3.35 -4.92 -14.67
N SER A 138 -4.41 -4.24 -15.11
CA SER A 138 -4.72 -2.87 -14.67
C SER A 138 -4.83 -2.79 -13.15
N PHE A 139 -5.60 -3.69 -12.54
CA PHE A 139 -5.74 -3.79 -11.09
C PHE A 139 -4.39 -3.99 -10.37
N SER A 140 -3.56 -4.93 -10.85
CA SER A 140 -2.25 -5.20 -10.28
C SER A 140 -1.31 -3.99 -10.36
N GLN A 141 -1.37 -3.24 -11.46
CA GLN A 141 -0.61 -2.00 -11.63
C GLN A 141 -1.07 -0.93 -10.64
N GLN A 142 -2.38 -0.71 -10.51
CA GLN A 142 -2.94 0.26 -9.55
C GLN A 142 -2.56 -0.09 -8.11
N CYS A 143 -2.68 -1.37 -7.71
CA CYS A 143 -2.26 -1.80 -6.38
C CYS A 143 -0.77 -1.62 -6.15
N SER A 144 0.07 -1.85 -7.17
CA SER A 144 1.52 -1.62 -7.09
C SER A 144 1.85 -0.13 -6.89
N LEU A 145 1.12 0.77 -7.56
CA LEU A 145 1.25 2.22 -7.33
C LEU A 145 0.88 2.59 -5.88
N LEU A 146 -0.21 2.03 -5.35
CA LEU A 146 -0.59 2.25 -3.95
C LEU A 146 0.47 1.72 -2.98
N TYR A 147 1.03 0.54 -3.26
CA TYR A 147 2.12 -0.04 -2.48
C TYR A 147 3.34 0.88 -2.45
N ASP A 148 3.79 1.36 -3.61
CA ASP A 148 4.94 2.26 -3.71
C ASP A 148 4.72 3.58 -2.97
N GLN A 149 3.50 4.14 -3.03
CA GLN A 149 3.14 5.33 -2.27
C GLN A 149 3.21 5.08 -0.76
N LEU A 150 2.69 3.95 -0.29
CA LEU A 150 2.75 3.54 1.12
C LEU A 150 4.20 3.28 1.58
N VAL A 151 5.04 2.64 0.76
CA VAL A 151 6.45 2.45 1.10
C VAL A 151 7.15 3.80 1.24
N LYS A 152 6.99 4.71 0.28
CA LYS A 152 7.63 6.04 0.31
C LYS A 152 7.19 6.88 1.51
N ARG A 153 5.95 6.72 1.98
CA ARG A 153 5.37 7.45 3.11
C ARG A 153 5.44 6.68 4.44
N SER A 154 6.11 5.54 4.47
CA SER A 154 6.24 4.72 5.67
C SER A 154 7.30 5.25 6.66
N ILE A 155 8.17 6.16 6.24
CA ILE A 155 9.19 6.74 7.11
C ILE A 155 8.56 7.94 7.83
N LEU A 156 8.50 7.85 9.16
CA LEU A 156 7.95 8.89 10.02
C LEU A 156 9.03 9.45 10.93
N VAL A 157 9.23 10.77 10.92
CA VAL A 157 10.04 11.43 11.95
C VAL A 157 9.16 11.64 13.18
N VAL A 158 9.48 10.96 14.28
CA VAL A 158 8.68 11.00 15.52
C VAL A 158 9.23 12.05 16.49
N LYS A 159 10.55 12.18 16.57
CA LYS A 159 11.23 13.28 17.28
C LYS A 159 12.06 14.05 16.27
N GLN A 160 11.63 15.27 15.98
CA GLN A 160 12.39 16.21 15.15
C GLN A 160 13.59 16.72 15.95
N PRO A 161 14.71 17.05 15.30
CA PRO A 161 15.79 17.77 15.96
C PRO A 161 15.33 19.18 16.37
N ASP A 162 16.03 19.80 17.30
CA ASP A 162 15.81 21.19 17.68
C ASP A 162 16.00 22.12 16.46
N GLU A 163 15.19 23.18 16.36
CA GLU A 163 15.27 24.12 15.22
C GLU A 163 16.61 24.86 15.15
N ILE A 164 17.25 25.08 16.30
CA ILE A 164 18.53 25.78 16.41
C ILE A 164 19.59 24.82 16.95
N ILE A 165 20.39 24.26 16.06
CA ILE A 165 21.52 23.37 16.40
C ILE A 165 22.81 24.18 16.34
N ARG A 166 23.58 24.20 17.43
CA ARG A 166 24.91 24.83 17.46
C ARG A 166 25.99 23.85 17.06
N LYS A 167 26.98 24.32 16.30
CA LYS A 167 28.13 23.50 15.90
C LYS A 167 28.85 22.94 17.13
N GLY A 168 29.10 21.64 17.13
CA GLY A 168 29.75 20.92 18.24
C GLY A 168 28.78 20.43 19.32
N ASN A 169 27.51 20.83 19.28
CA ASN A 169 26.50 20.31 20.19
C ASN A 169 25.90 19.02 19.64
N GLN A 170 25.63 18.08 20.55
CA GLN A 170 24.83 16.89 20.24
C GLN A 170 23.36 17.28 20.13
N PHE A 171 22.64 16.58 19.26
CA PHE A 171 21.19 16.70 19.12
C PHE A 171 20.61 15.30 18.90
N ASP A 172 19.34 15.14 19.27
CA ASP A 172 18.63 13.88 19.14
C ASP A 172 17.54 13.98 18.09
N THR A 173 17.33 12.90 17.35
CA THR A 173 16.15 12.71 16.49
C THR A 173 15.74 11.25 16.50
N GLN A 174 14.45 11.00 16.27
CA GLN A 174 13.90 9.65 16.20
C GLN A 174 13.11 9.49 14.92
N ILE A 175 13.48 8.48 14.14
CA ILE A 175 12.79 8.08 12.92
C ILE A 175 12.21 6.68 13.17
N VAL A 176 10.97 6.47 12.75
CA VAL A 176 10.27 5.19 12.81
C VAL A 176 9.86 4.79 11.41
N LEU A 177 10.12 3.53 11.07
CA LEU A 177 9.55 2.90 9.89
C LEU A 177 8.20 2.28 10.28
N LEU A 178 7.13 2.70 9.62
CA LEU A 178 5.76 2.28 9.91
C LEU A 178 5.43 0.89 9.37
N ILE A 179 6.32 0.30 8.58
CA ILE A 179 6.15 -1.02 7.97
C ILE A 179 7.41 -1.85 8.20
N ASP A 180 7.25 -3.14 8.44
CA ASP A 180 8.40 -4.04 8.48
C ASP A 180 8.87 -4.33 7.05
N ILE A 181 10.01 -3.76 6.67
CA ILE A 181 10.70 -4.14 5.44
C ILE A 181 11.66 -5.28 5.81
N PRO A 182 11.45 -6.52 5.31
CA PRO A 182 12.36 -7.64 5.55
C PRO A 182 13.65 -7.41 4.75
N SER A 183 14.52 -6.56 5.28
CA SER A 183 15.84 -6.28 4.72
C SER A 183 16.85 -6.34 5.87
N PRO A 184 17.77 -7.33 5.86
CA PRO A 184 18.72 -7.53 6.94
C PRO A 184 19.78 -6.42 7.06
N THR A 185 19.80 -5.43 6.17
CA THR A 185 20.89 -4.45 6.05
C THR A 185 20.44 -2.98 5.96
N SER A 186 19.20 -2.68 6.35
CA SER A 186 18.70 -1.29 6.28
C SER A 186 19.45 -0.39 7.26
N SER A 187 20.29 0.52 6.74
CA SER A 187 20.95 1.56 7.53
C SER A 187 20.32 2.92 7.23
N VAL A 188 19.98 3.68 8.28
CA VAL A 188 19.53 5.07 8.14
C VAL A 188 20.76 5.99 8.22
N ARG A 189 20.93 6.88 7.22
CA ARG A 189 21.98 7.91 7.23
C ARG A 189 21.34 9.29 7.36
N ILE A 190 21.86 10.10 8.29
CA ILE A 190 21.41 11.46 8.50
C ILE A 190 22.43 12.41 7.86
N ARG A 191 21.95 13.40 7.11
CA ARG A 191 22.76 14.46 6.49
C ARG A 191 22.06 15.79 6.68
N ILE A 192 22.82 16.81 7.06
CA ILE A 192 22.36 18.21 7.04
C ILE A 192 22.62 18.74 5.64
N ILE A 193 21.59 19.31 5.02
CA ILE A 193 21.63 19.86 3.66
C ILE A 193 21.12 21.30 3.67
N SER A 194 21.50 22.09 2.66
CA SER A 194 20.97 23.44 2.51
C SER A 194 19.52 23.42 2.00
N ALA A 195 18.80 24.54 2.15
CA ALA A 195 17.46 24.68 1.59
C ALA A 195 17.45 24.55 0.05
N ALA A 196 18.48 25.05 -0.63
CA ALA A 196 18.63 24.92 -2.07
C ALA A 196 18.80 23.45 -2.50
N ASP A 197 19.65 22.69 -1.79
CA ASP A 197 19.84 21.26 -2.05
C ASP A 197 18.55 20.46 -1.79
N ALA A 198 17.78 20.85 -0.76
CA ALA A 198 16.51 20.21 -0.46
C ALA A 198 15.48 20.40 -1.58
N GLU A 199 15.38 21.59 -2.17
CA GLU A 199 14.53 21.85 -3.33
C GLU A 199 15.01 21.12 -4.60
N LEU A 200 16.33 21.06 -4.81
CA LEU A 200 16.92 20.26 -5.89
C LEU A 200 16.59 18.76 -5.73
N LEU A 201 16.63 18.22 -4.52
CA LEU A 201 16.26 16.83 -4.26
C LEU A 201 14.77 16.56 -4.50
N LYS A 202 13.89 17.48 -4.10
CA LYS A 202 12.45 17.37 -4.37
C LYS A 202 12.14 17.42 -5.87
N THR A 203 12.75 18.37 -6.59
CA THR A 203 12.53 18.56 -8.03
C THR A 203 13.18 17.46 -8.86
N GLY A 204 14.40 17.04 -8.51
CA GLY A 204 15.09 15.90 -9.13
C GLY A 204 14.35 14.57 -8.94
N ALA A 205 13.74 14.34 -7.77
CA ALA A 205 12.89 13.18 -7.55
C ALA A 205 11.58 13.22 -8.36
N ALA A 206 10.97 14.41 -8.53
CA ALA A 206 9.78 14.58 -9.35
C ALA A 206 10.07 14.29 -10.83
N GLN A 207 11.22 14.72 -11.35
CA GLN A 207 11.65 14.45 -12.73
C GLN A 207 11.95 12.97 -12.97
N CYS A 208 12.57 12.27 -12.01
CA CYS A 208 12.78 10.81 -12.11
C CYS A 208 11.46 10.02 -12.15
N THR A 209 10.40 10.54 -11.53
CA THR A 209 9.09 9.87 -11.50
C THR A 209 8.31 10.05 -12.80
N GLN A 210 8.65 11.03 -13.65
CA GLN A 210 8.00 11.27 -14.96
C GLN A 210 8.62 10.48 -16.11
N MET A 211 9.73 9.75 -15.88
CA MET A 211 10.38 8.89 -16.88
C MET A 211 9.86 7.44 -16.87
N TYR A 212 8.96 7.09 -15.95
CA TYR A 212 8.35 5.76 -15.81
C TYR A 212 6.84 5.82 -15.97
#